data_AF-A0A223P8Y0-F1
#
_entry.id   AF-A0A223P8Y0-F1
#
_cell.length_a   1.000
_cell.length_b   1.000
_cell.length_c   1.000
_cell.angle_alpha   90.00
_cell.angle_beta   90.00
_cell.angle_gamma   90.00
#
_symmetry.space_group_name_H-M   'P 1'
#
loop_
_entity.id
_entity.type
_entity.pdbx_description
1 polymer ?
#
loop_
_entity_poly.entity_id
_entity_poly.type
_entity_poly.pdbx_seq_one_letter_code
_entity_poly.pdbx_strand_id
1 'polypeptide(L)'
;MIFSSLSDWINLLLSAIQVLQESFLHALATLGLAQSSHGQPAWPFSHRLSGEVLLIDRSVARQLLSALGWSAAALLSFTIALLWRRGRLAMLLISVVIVLFTSWPNRRLLLAPAEPTSFHVSPSGFSAAAIVHGKQLYDQRCASCHAADGKGDTPLALSTPVAPPNLASGLLWRRADGELFWKIAYGMHDHRGTTTMPGFTGSLTDNDLWDLIDFMKANAAGTSIRDIGTWDQPVALPTLTSNCEKSSPSSAGLLNPWRGQRVRLVLASAKQPASFPLDDPRLRSVILADGAVSLPASHAGAPAIDCLMHSDDAWKALSIITGVAVDKLAGTQLLTDRDGWLRARKPADDKGNWSESDILCRAPTTMNKDNAAGGLDSLIAAMDAEPVRFVKGGFVHTTQ
;
A
#
# COMPACT_ATOMS: atom_id res chain seq x y z
N MET A 1 -25.68 8.90 -9.04
CA MET A 1 -24.65 8.03 -8.44
C MET A 1 -24.99 7.90 -6.98
N ILE A 2 -25.75 6.85 -6.64
CA ILE A 2 -26.20 6.59 -5.28
C ILE A 2 -25.14 5.68 -4.67
N PHE A 3 -24.54 6.09 -3.56
CA PHE A 3 -23.53 5.32 -2.83
C PHE A 3 -24.17 4.03 -2.31
N SER A 4 -23.77 2.88 -2.85
CA SER A 4 -24.41 1.59 -2.57
C SER A 4 -23.97 0.94 -1.25
N SER A 5 -22.86 1.38 -0.65
CA SER A 5 -22.41 0.87 0.66
C SER A 5 -21.92 1.95 1.64
N LEU A 6 -22.02 1.67 2.94
CA LEU A 6 -21.45 2.47 4.03
C LEU A 6 -19.89 2.51 3.98
N SER A 7 -19.27 1.62 3.21
CA SER A 7 -17.81 1.53 3.08
C SER A 7 -17.28 2.51 2.02
N ASP A 8 -18.03 2.73 0.94
CA ASP A 8 -17.59 3.57 -0.19
C ASP A 8 -17.43 5.04 0.17
N TRP A 9 -18.33 5.58 1.00
CA TRP A 9 -18.24 6.98 1.41
C TRP A 9 -17.04 7.24 2.32
N ILE A 10 -16.64 6.27 3.15
CA ILE A 10 -15.49 6.40 4.04
C ILE A 10 -14.22 6.51 3.20
N ASN A 11 -14.05 5.62 2.22
CA ASN A 11 -12.89 5.66 1.33
C ASN A 11 -12.83 6.97 0.54
N LEU A 12 -13.97 7.48 0.08
CA LEU A 12 -14.04 8.78 -0.58
C LEU A 12 -13.64 9.92 0.36
N LEU A 13 -14.16 9.94 1.59
CA LEU A 13 -13.80 10.95 2.60
C LEU A 13 -12.30 10.92 2.91
N LEU A 14 -11.74 9.74 3.15
CA LEU A 14 -10.32 9.56 3.46
C LEU A 14 -9.44 10.00 2.28
N SER A 15 -9.82 9.63 1.06
CA SER A 15 -9.13 10.05 -0.18
C SER A 15 -9.20 11.57 -0.35
N ALA A 16 -10.36 12.17 -0.11
CA ALA A 16 -10.54 13.63 -0.20
C ALA A 16 -9.68 14.37 0.84
N ILE A 17 -9.69 13.92 2.10
CA ILE A 17 -8.82 14.47 3.15
C ILE A 17 -7.35 14.39 2.74
N GLN A 18 -6.95 13.27 2.14
CA GLN A 18 -5.57 13.07 1.71
C GLN A 18 -5.17 14.02 0.59
N VAL A 19 -5.95 14.03 -0.49
CA VAL A 19 -5.71 14.90 -1.65
C VAL A 19 -5.72 16.37 -1.24
N LEU A 20 -6.62 16.77 -0.35
CA LEU A 20 -6.67 18.15 0.15
C LEU A 20 -5.39 18.53 0.89
N GLN A 21 -4.88 17.66 1.78
CA GLN A 21 -3.65 17.95 2.50
C GLN A 21 -2.43 17.97 1.59
N GLU A 22 -2.32 17.00 0.66
CA GLU A 22 -1.24 16.99 -0.34
C GLU A 22 -1.32 18.22 -1.24
N SER A 23 -2.49 18.55 -1.78
CA SER A 23 -2.67 19.72 -2.65
C SER A 23 -2.34 21.00 -1.90
N PHE A 24 -2.73 21.09 -0.62
CA PHE A 24 -2.38 22.21 0.24
C PHE A 24 -0.88 22.33 0.45
N LEU A 25 -0.18 21.21 0.73
CA LEU A 25 1.29 21.20 0.82
C LEU A 25 1.95 21.67 -0.47
N HIS A 26 1.50 21.15 -1.63
CA HIS A 26 2.02 21.57 -2.93
C HIS A 26 1.77 23.06 -3.18
N ALA A 27 0.59 23.57 -2.82
CA ALA A 27 0.29 25.00 -2.93
C ALA A 27 1.18 25.85 -2.01
N LEU A 28 1.47 25.41 -0.79
CA LEU A 28 2.42 26.09 0.08
C LEU A 28 3.83 26.07 -0.50
N ALA A 29 4.25 24.95 -1.08
CA ALA A 29 5.57 24.82 -1.71
C ALA A 29 5.72 25.73 -2.94
N THR A 30 4.71 25.79 -3.81
CA THR A 30 4.75 26.68 -4.99
C THR A 30 4.72 28.16 -4.62
N LEU A 31 4.11 28.51 -3.49
CA LEU A 31 4.14 29.85 -2.91
C LEU A 31 5.41 30.15 -2.10
N GLY A 32 6.35 29.21 -1.97
CA GLY A 32 7.57 29.36 -1.17
C GLY A 32 7.33 29.40 0.34
N LEU A 33 6.16 28.96 0.81
CA LEU A 33 5.75 28.93 2.22
C LEU A 33 6.08 27.59 2.90
N ALA A 34 6.36 26.54 2.12
CA ALA A 34 6.87 25.26 2.62
C ALA A 34 8.34 25.09 2.19
N GLN A 35 9.20 24.69 3.12
CA GLN A 35 10.59 24.35 2.82
C GLN A 35 10.67 23.01 2.08
N SER A 36 11.83 22.69 1.50
CA SER A 36 12.13 21.33 1.04
C SER A 36 12.91 20.57 2.11
N SER A 37 12.67 19.27 2.19
CA SER A 37 13.42 18.33 3.03
C SER A 37 13.61 17.05 2.22
N HIS A 38 14.80 16.45 2.25
CA HIS A 38 15.07 15.18 1.54
C HIS A 38 14.57 15.16 0.07
N GLY A 39 14.74 16.28 -0.64
CA GLY A 39 14.33 16.44 -2.05
C GLY A 39 12.84 16.61 -2.31
N GLN A 40 11.98 16.70 -1.29
CA GLN A 40 10.52 16.82 -1.42
C GLN A 40 9.97 17.97 -0.55
N PRO A 41 8.76 18.50 -0.83
CA PRO A 41 8.11 19.52 0.00
C PRO A 41 7.88 19.04 1.44
N ALA A 42 8.38 19.81 2.41
CA ALA A 42 8.26 19.51 3.83
C ALA A 42 6.94 20.02 4.40
N TRP A 43 6.21 19.16 5.12
CA TRP A 43 5.00 19.55 5.83
C TRP A 43 5.34 20.54 6.97
N PRO A 44 4.81 21.78 6.95
CA PRO A 44 5.28 22.84 7.84
C PRO A 44 4.58 22.87 9.21
N PHE A 45 3.62 21.98 9.47
CA PHE A 45 2.84 21.97 10.71
C PHE A 45 3.14 20.74 11.56
N SER A 46 3.04 20.86 12.89
CA SER A 46 3.26 19.74 13.82
C SER A 46 2.18 18.66 13.80
N HIS A 47 1.06 18.92 13.11
CA HIS A 47 -0.08 18.02 13.05
C HIS A 47 -0.60 17.90 11.62
N ARG A 48 -1.22 16.76 11.32
CA ARG A 48 -2.01 16.50 10.12
C ARG A 48 -3.33 15.84 10.50
N LEU A 49 -4.28 15.81 9.59
CA LEU A 49 -5.48 14.99 9.74
C LEU A 49 -5.10 13.50 9.71
N SER A 50 -5.62 12.76 10.68
CA SER A 50 -5.40 11.33 10.89
C SER A 50 -6.39 10.52 10.06
N GLY A 51 -5.99 10.13 8.86
CA GLY A 51 -6.77 9.21 8.02
C GLY A 51 -6.82 7.80 8.61
N GLU A 52 -5.73 7.39 9.25
CA GLU A 52 -5.55 6.08 9.85
C GLU A 52 -6.53 5.83 11.02
N VAL A 53 -6.78 6.82 11.88
CA VAL A 53 -7.74 6.70 12.99
C VAL A 53 -9.18 6.71 12.47
N LEU A 54 -9.47 7.56 11.48
CA LEU A 54 -10.80 7.62 10.86
C LEU A 54 -11.18 6.32 10.14
N LEU A 55 -10.20 5.58 9.61
CA LEU A 55 -10.40 4.26 9.03
C LEU A 55 -10.73 3.20 10.09
N ILE A 56 -9.99 3.21 11.21
CA ILE A 56 -10.15 2.24 12.30
C ILE A 56 -11.46 2.49 13.05
N ASP A 57 -11.73 3.75 13.40
CA ASP A 57 -12.92 4.15 14.14
C ASP A 57 -13.92 4.88 13.24
N ARG A 58 -14.81 4.08 12.64
CA ARG A 58 -15.91 4.58 11.79
C ARG A 58 -16.88 5.50 12.54
N SER A 59 -16.90 5.50 13.88
CA SER A 59 -17.72 6.43 14.65
C SER A 59 -17.19 7.86 14.56
N VAL A 60 -15.86 8.03 14.60
CA VAL A 60 -15.20 9.33 14.46
C VAL A 60 -15.42 9.90 13.05
N ALA A 61 -15.33 9.06 12.02
CA ALA A 61 -15.62 9.48 10.64
C ALA A 61 -17.07 9.98 10.45
N ARG A 62 -18.05 9.28 11.06
CA ARG A 62 -19.46 9.72 11.05
C ARG A 62 -19.68 11.02 11.82
N GLN A 63 -19.03 11.17 12.97
CA GLN A 63 -19.06 12.42 13.74
C GLN A 63 -18.47 13.58 12.92
N LEU A 64 -17.34 13.36 12.24
CA LEU A 64 -16.74 14.38 11.36
C LEU A 64 -17.70 14.79 10.24
N LEU A 65 -18.33 13.85 9.53
CA LEU A 65 -19.30 14.19 8.50
C LEU A 65 -20.51 14.95 9.05
N SER A 66 -21.05 14.52 10.18
CA SER A 66 -22.15 15.24 10.83
C SER A 66 -21.75 16.66 11.20
N ALA A 67 -20.53 16.85 11.73
CA ALA A 67 -20.01 18.16 12.10
C ALA A 67 -19.82 19.06 10.87
N LEU A 68 -19.34 18.53 9.75
CA LEU A 68 -19.24 19.26 8.48
C LEU A 68 -20.62 19.66 7.95
N GLY A 69 -21.59 18.75 7.98
CA GLY A 69 -22.97 19.02 7.56
C GLY A 69 -23.65 20.11 8.40
N TRP A 70 -23.53 20.02 9.73
CA TRP A 70 -24.05 21.04 10.63
C TRP A 70 -23.31 22.37 10.50
N SER A 71 -22.00 22.35 10.26
CA SER A 71 -21.23 23.57 9.99
C SER A 71 -21.72 24.27 8.71
N ALA A 72 -22.02 23.50 7.65
CA ALA A 72 -22.60 24.05 6.42
C ALA A 72 -24.00 24.63 6.64
N ALA A 73 -24.85 23.96 7.43
CA ALA A 73 -26.17 24.48 7.80
C ALA A 73 -26.08 25.75 8.66
N ALA A 74 -25.15 25.80 9.61
CA ALA A 74 -24.88 26.99 10.43
C ALA A 74 -24.39 28.16 9.58
N LEU A 75 -23.51 27.90 8.61
CA LEU A 75 -23.01 28.91 7.66
C LEU A 75 -24.13 29.42 6.76
N LEU A 76 -24.98 28.53 6.23
CA LEU A 76 -26.14 28.91 5.42
C LEU A 76 -27.13 29.76 6.24
N SER A 77 -27.40 29.39 7.49
CA SER A 77 -28.25 30.17 8.38
C SER A 77 -27.64 31.55 8.65
N PHE A 78 -26.33 31.61 8.87
CA PHE A 78 -25.59 32.87 9.04
C PHE A 78 -25.66 33.75 7.80
N THR A 79 -25.45 33.21 6.60
CA THR A 79 -25.55 33.99 5.34
C THR A 79 -26.98 34.47 5.09
N ILE A 80 -28.01 33.67 5.36
CA ILE A 80 -29.41 34.10 5.32
C ILE A 80 -29.66 35.24 6.32
N ALA A 81 -29.07 35.18 7.52
CA ALA A 81 -29.19 36.26 8.52
C ALA A 81 -28.62 37.60 8.01
N LEU A 82 -27.56 37.57 7.20
CA LEU A 82 -26.97 38.77 6.59
C LEU A 82 -27.87 39.37 5.51
N LEU A 83 -28.59 38.53 4.77
CA LEU A 83 -29.45 38.93 3.65
C LEU A 83 -30.88 39.29 4.09
N TRP A 84 -31.40 38.66 5.14
CA TRP A 84 -32.79 38.81 5.59
C TRP A 84 -32.91 39.67 6.86
N ARG A 85 -33.05 40.98 6.67
CA ARG A 85 -33.11 41.97 7.77
C ARG A 85 -34.20 41.70 8.81
N ARG A 86 -35.37 41.18 8.42
CA ARG A 86 -36.50 40.92 9.33
C ARG A 86 -36.30 39.67 10.20
N GLY A 87 -35.63 38.64 9.67
CA GLY A 87 -35.39 37.36 10.37
C GLY A 87 -34.00 37.22 11.00
N ARG A 88 -33.17 38.28 10.96
CA ARG A 88 -31.74 38.22 11.29
C ARG A 88 -31.45 37.60 12.66
N LEU A 89 -32.11 38.06 13.72
CA LEU A 89 -31.85 37.55 15.07
C LEU A 89 -32.20 36.07 15.21
N ALA A 90 -33.32 35.63 14.64
CA ALA A 90 -33.73 34.23 14.66
C ALA A 90 -32.72 33.34 13.93
N MET A 91 -32.24 33.76 12.75
CA MET A 91 -31.24 33.00 11.99
C MET A 91 -29.87 32.99 12.68
N LEU A 92 -29.45 34.07 13.34
CA LEU A 92 -28.23 34.06 14.15
C LEU A 92 -28.34 33.09 15.34
N LEU A 93 -29.48 33.08 16.03
CA LEU A 93 -29.72 32.13 17.12
C LEU A 93 -29.71 30.68 16.62
N ILE A 94 -30.34 30.40 15.48
CA ILE A 94 -30.32 29.07 14.85
C ILE A 94 -28.89 28.66 14.51
N SER A 95 -28.09 29.55 13.90
CA SER A 95 -26.68 29.28 13.58
C SER A 95 -25.87 28.92 14.84
N VAL A 96 -26.04 29.68 15.93
CA VAL A 96 -25.38 29.41 17.22
C VAL A 96 -25.84 28.09 17.83
N VAL A 97 -27.15 27.81 17.84
CA VAL A 97 -27.71 26.55 18.34
C VAL A 97 -27.15 25.36 17.56
N ILE A 98 -27.08 25.44 16.24
CA ILE A 98 -26.48 24.38 15.41
C ILE A 98 -25.04 24.11 15.85
N VAL A 99 -24.21 25.15 16.00
CA VAL A 99 -22.80 24.99 16.40
C VAL A 99 -22.67 24.39 17.81
N LEU A 100 -23.50 24.82 18.77
CA LEU A 100 -23.43 24.36 20.16
C LEU A 100 -23.88 22.90 20.34
N PHE A 101 -24.90 22.47 19.61
CA PHE A 101 -25.46 21.12 19.71
C PHE A 101 -24.87 20.12 18.69
N THR A 102 -23.92 20.57 17.86
CA THR A 102 -23.17 19.68 16.99
C THR A 102 -22.27 18.76 17.82
N SER A 103 -22.33 17.46 17.56
CA SER A 103 -21.42 16.47 18.14
C SER A 103 -20.03 16.59 17.50
N TRP A 104 -19.19 17.48 18.03
CA TRP A 104 -17.84 17.70 17.54
C TRP A 104 -16.94 16.46 17.78
N PRO A 105 -16.24 15.97 16.74
CA PRO A 105 -15.29 14.87 16.90
C PRO A 105 -14.12 15.28 17.80
N ASN A 106 -13.61 14.32 18.59
CA ASN A 106 -12.47 14.56 19.47
C ASN A 106 -11.23 14.95 18.65
N ARG A 107 -10.67 16.14 18.92
CA ARG A 107 -9.48 16.66 18.23
C ARG A 107 -8.29 15.71 18.27
N ARG A 108 -8.10 14.95 19.37
CA ARG A 108 -7.01 13.98 19.51
C ARG A 108 -7.15 12.76 18.60
N LEU A 109 -8.36 12.47 18.13
CA LEU A 109 -8.63 11.38 17.19
C LEU A 109 -8.57 11.87 15.74
N LEU A 110 -8.84 13.16 15.51
CA LEU A 110 -8.76 13.77 14.19
C LEU A 110 -7.34 14.18 13.79
N LEU A 111 -6.49 14.56 14.75
CA LEU A 111 -5.15 15.05 14.48
C LEU A 111 -4.12 14.01 14.90
N ALA A 112 -3.21 13.69 13.99
CA ALA A 112 -2.00 12.92 14.26
C ALA A 112 -0.79 13.87 14.28
N PRO A 113 0.23 13.59 15.11
CA PRO A 113 1.55 14.22 14.97
C PRO A 113 2.05 14.04 13.55
N ALA A 114 2.60 15.09 12.97
CA ALA A 114 3.17 15.07 11.63
C ALA A 114 4.67 15.39 11.70
N GLU A 115 5.40 14.76 10.79
CA GLU A 115 6.81 15.04 10.55
C GLU A 115 6.95 15.83 9.24
N PRO A 116 8.07 16.56 9.04
CA PRO A 116 8.34 17.25 7.78
C PRO A 116 8.18 16.35 6.56
N THR A 117 8.53 15.07 6.70
CA THR A 117 8.47 14.07 5.63
C THR A 117 7.12 13.35 5.56
N SER A 118 6.09 13.66 6.37
CA SER A 118 4.83 12.89 6.46
C SER A 118 4.07 12.68 5.14
N PHE A 119 4.36 13.47 4.09
CA PHE A 119 3.77 13.36 2.76
C PHE A 119 4.80 13.02 1.67
N HIS A 120 6.03 12.69 2.06
CA HIS A 120 7.03 12.21 1.11
C HIS A 120 6.67 10.80 0.64
N VAL A 121 7.01 10.54 -0.61
CA VAL A 121 6.82 9.24 -1.26
C VAL A 121 8.17 8.68 -1.70
N SER A 122 8.27 7.35 -1.73
CA SER A 122 9.48 6.70 -2.21
C SER A 122 9.70 6.99 -3.71
N PRO A 123 10.89 7.46 -4.12
CA PRO A 123 11.21 7.66 -5.53
C PRO A 123 11.50 6.34 -6.25
N SER A 124 11.74 5.24 -5.52
CA SER A 124 12.08 3.92 -6.08
C SER A 124 10.90 3.26 -6.83
N GLY A 125 9.66 3.68 -6.52
CA GLY A 125 8.45 3.04 -7.04
C GLY A 125 8.32 1.57 -6.65
N PHE A 126 8.80 1.16 -5.48
CA PHE A 126 8.79 -0.24 -5.03
C PHE A 126 9.51 -1.17 -6.02
N SER A 127 10.68 -0.73 -6.53
CA SER A 127 11.44 -1.50 -7.51
C SER A 127 12.04 -2.77 -6.90
N ALA A 128 12.23 -3.80 -7.71
CA ALA A 128 12.87 -5.03 -7.26
C ALA A 128 14.30 -4.80 -6.73
N ALA A 129 15.06 -3.91 -7.38
CA ALA A 129 16.41 -3.53 -6.95
C ALA A 129 16.41 -2.86 -5.57
N ALA A 130 15.48 -1.92 -5.33
CA ALA A 130 15.30 -1.26 -4.04
C ALA A 130 14.99 -2.26 -2.91
N ILE A 131 14.08 -3.21 -3.16
CA ILE A 131 13.75 -4.26 -2.18
C ILE A 131 14.97 -5.12 -1.84
N VAL A 132 15.75 -5.52 -2.84
CA VAL A 132 16.94 -6.36 -2.64
C VAL A 132 18.06 -5.60 -1.94
N HIS A 133 18.29 -4.34 -2.29
CA HIS A 133 19.25 -3.48 -1.62
C HIS A 133 18.83 -3.19 -0.17
N GLY A 134 17.57 -2.84 0.05
CA GLY A 134 16.97 -2.66 1.37
C GLY A 134 17.11 -3.89 2.27
N LYS A 135 17.01 -5.11 1.72
CA LYS A 135 17.28 -6.34 2.47
C LYS A 135 18.71 -6.36 3.01
N GLN A 136 19.70 -6.05 2.17
CA GLN A 136 21.10 -6.08 2.56
C GLN A 136 21.37 -5.09 3.70
N LEU A 137 20.80 -3.88 3.59
CA LEU A 137 20.88 -2.86 4.64
C LEU A 137 20.19 -3.30 5.92
N TYR A 138 19.00 -3.90 5.82
CA TYR A 138 18.22 -4.37 6.96
C TYR A 138 18.95 -5.47 7.73
N ASP A 139 19.51 -6.45 7.04
CA ASP A 139 20.30 -7.53 7.64
C ASP A 139 21.49 -6.97 8.44
N GLN A 140 22.11 -5.89 7.95
CA GLN A 140 23.28 -5.25 8.58
C GLN A 140 22.94 -4.31 9.73
N ARG A 141 21.79 -3.60 9.65
CA ARG A 141 21.49 -2.45 10.53
C ARG A 141 20.29 -2.64 11.44
N CYS A 142 19.35 -3.50 11.06
CA CYS A 142 18.03 -3.59 11.70
C CYS A 142 17.75 -4.94 12.34
N ALA A 143 18.21 -6.04 11.71
CA ALA A 143 17.84 -7.40 12.08
C ALA A 143 18.30 -7.82 13.49
N SER A 144 19.34 -7.20 14.05
CA SER A 144 19.83 -7.49 15.41
C SER A 144 18.81 -7.15 16.50
N CYS A 145 17.94 -6.15 16.26
CA CYS A 145 16.82 -5.81 17.13
C CYS A 145 15.50 -6.32 16.56
N HIS A 146 15.24 -6.11 15.27
CA HIS A 146 13.93 -6.37 14.66
C HIS A 146 13.74 -7.82 14.15
N ALA A 147 14.74 -8.70 14.29
CA ALA A 147 14.80 -10.04 13.71
C ALA A 147 14.77 -10.03 12.17
N ALA A 148 15.24 -11.11 11.53
CA ALA A 148 15.27 -11.20 10.05
C ALA A 148 13.85 -11.24 9.43
N ASP A 149 12.87 -11.77 10.16
CA ASP A 149 11.47 -11.86 9.74
C ASP A 149 10.63 -10.62 10.12
N GLY A 150 11.24 -9.65 10.80
CA GLY A 150 10.61 -8.40 11.22
C GLY A 150 9.81 -8.48 12.52
N LYS A 151 9.75 -9.62 13.21
CA LYS A 151 8.90 -9.79 14.40
C LYS A 151 9.43 -9.12 15.66
N GLY A 152 10.74 -8.86 15.73
CA GLY A 152 11.38 -8.28 16.91
C GLY A 152 11.75 -9.30 17.98
N ASP A 153 11.65 -10.61 17.70
CA ASP A 153 11.92 -11.68 18.66
C ASP A 153 13.43 -11.97 18.79
N THR A 154 14.21 -10.97 19.22
CA THR A 154 15.66 -11.10 19.43
C THR A 154 16.05 -10.92 20.91
N PRO A 155 17.15 -11.55 21.38
CA PRO A 155 17.63 -11.32 22.74
C PRO A 155 17.91 -9.84 23.04
N LEU A 156 18.39 -9.08 22.05
CA LEU A 156 18.65 -7.64 22.19
C LEU A 156 17.35 -6.86 22.34
N ALA A 157 16.33 -7.12 21.51
CA ALA A 157 15.01 -6.51 21.63
C ALA A 157 14.35 -6.78 22.99
N LEU A 158 14.50 -7.98 23.53
CA LEU A 158 13.96 -8.33 24.84
C LEU A 158 14.72 -7.67 26.01
N SER A 159 15.92 -7.14 25.75
CA SER A 159 16.73 -6.42 26.74
C SER A 159 16.48 -4.92 26.78
N THR A 160 15.77 -4.35 25.79
CA THR A 160 15.47 -2.92 25.75
C THR A 160 14.20 -2.60 26.58
N PRO A 161 14.13 -1.42 27.23
CA PRO A 161 12.94 -1.00 27.99
C PRO A 161 11.66 -0.90 27.16
N VAL A 162 11.82 -0.64 25.86
CA VAL A 162 10.75 -0.64 24.87
C VAL A 162 11.14 -1.63 23.78
N ALA A 163 10.39 -2.70 23.66
CA ALA A 163 10.60 -3.68 22.59
C ALA A 163 10.27 -3.04 21.22
N PRO A 164 11.04 -3.35 20.17
CA PRO A 164 10.71 -2.92 18.82
C PRO A 164 9.32 -3.43 18.41
N PRO A 165 8.55 -2.65 17.64
CA PRO A 165 7.28 -3.13 17.10
C PRO A 165 7.50 -4.29 16.12
N ASN A 166 6.53 -5.19 16.04
CA ASN A 166 6.47 -6.22 15.00
C ASN A 166 6.23 -5.56 13.63
N LEU A 167 7.29 -5.48 12.83
CA LEU A 167 7.30 -4.91 11.48
C LEU A 167 6.63 -5.84 10.46
N ALA A 168 6.42 -7.12 10.77
CA ALA A 168 5.66 -8.04 9.93
C ALA A 168 4.14 -7.89 10.07
N SER A 169 3.67 -7.12 11.07
CA SER A 169 2.24 -6.88 11.27
C SER A 169 1.66 -5.83 10.32
N GLY A 170 0.34 -5.86 10.11
CA GLY A 170 -0.38 -4.81 9.38
C GLY A 170 -0.20 -3.39 9.93
N LEU A 171 0.33 -3.22 11.15
CA LEU A 171 0.61 -1.89 11.71
C LEU A 171 1.72 -1.15 10.96
N LEU A 172 2.69 -1.86 10.36
CA LEU A 172 3.70 -1.25 9.49
C LEU A 172 3.02 -0.49 8.36
N TRP A 173 2.08 -1.16 7.69
CA TRP A 173 1.36 -0.65 6.55
C TRP A 173 0.48 0.54 6.92
N ARG A 174 -0.03 0.60 8.16
CA ARG A 174 -0.85 1.69 8.69
C ARG A 174 -0.12 3.02 8.93
N ARG A 175 1.18 3.07 8.73
CA ARG A 175 1.98 4.31 8.86
C ARG A 175 2.19 4.95 7.50
N ALA A 176 2.28 6.28 7.48
CA ALA A 176 2.70 6.98 6.28
C ALA A 176 4.18 6.68 6.03
N ASP A 177 4.55 6.33 4.79
CA ASP A 177 5.93 5.93 4.47
C ASP A 177 6.93 7.03 4.81
N GLY A 178 6.56 8.29 4.56
CA GLY A 178 7.35 9.44 4.96
C GLY A 178 7.55 9.58 6.48
N GLU A 179 6.63 9.10 7.32
CA GLU A 179 6.85 9.05 8.77
C GLU A 179 7.73 7.87 9.18
N LEU A 180 7.68 6.75 8.47
CA LEU A 180 8.64 5.66 8.64
C LEU A 180 10.05 6.16 8.27
N PHE A 181 10.17 6.88 7.15
CA PHE A 181 11.41 7.52 6.73
C PHE A 181 11.97 8.41 7.84
N TRP A 182 11.15 9.30 8.42
CA TRP A 182 11.59 10.18 9.51
C TRP A 182 12.12 9.39 10.70
N LYS A 183 11.41 8.35 11.13
CA LYS A 183 11.78 7.53 12.27
C LYS A 183 13.08 6.76 12.05
N ILE A 184 13.33 6.29 10.83
CA ILE A 184 14.59 5.62 10.50
C ILE A 184 15.73 6.66 10.40
N ALA A 185 15.48 7.80 9.77
CA ALA A 185 16.47 8.87 9.62
C ALA A 185 16.91 9.46 10.98
N TYR A 186 15.96 9.85 11.82
CA TYR A 186 16.20 10.64 13.03
C TYR A 186 16.07 9.83 14.33
N GLY A 187 15.59 8.59 14.25
CA GLY A 187 15.41 7.72 15.40
C GLY A 187 14.06 7.91 16.08
N MET A 188 13.89 7.23 17.21
CA MET A 188 12.70 7.31 18.05
C MET A 188 13.07 7.53 19.51
N HIS A 189 12.18 8.20 20.24
CA HIS A 189 12.31 8.48 21.66
C HIS A 189 11.06 8.06 22.43
N ASP A 190 11.23 7.71 23.71
CA ASP A 190 10.13 7.53 24.63
C ASP A 190 9.57 8.88 25.16
N HIS A 191 8.56 8.81 26.02
CA HIS A 191 7.93 9.98 26.65
C HIS A 191 8.87 10.79 27.56
N ARG A 192 10.03 10.25 27.92
CA ARG A 192 11.07 10.92 28.73
C ARG A 192 12.21 11.46 27.86
N GLY A 193 12.14 11.29 26.54
CA GLY A 193 13.18 11.69 25.59
C GLY A 193 14.31 10.67 25.44
N THR A 194 14.22 9.50 26.07
CA THR A 194 15.24 8.44 25.95
C THR A 194 15.17 7.84 24.56
N THR A 195 16.30 7.74 23.85
CA THR A 195 16.37 7.09 22.54
C THR A 195 15.98 5.62 22.65
N THR A 196 14.92 5.22 21.94
CA THR A 196 14.44 3.84 21.85
C THR A 196 14.84 3.17 20.54
N MET A 197 15.12 3.96 19.50
CA MET A 197 15.70 3.50 18.23
C MET A 197 16.70 4.56 17.75
N PRO A 198 17.93 4.17 17.37
CA PRO A 198 18.89 5.12 16.83
C PRO A 198 18.44 5.65 15.47
N GLY A 199 18.75 6.91 15.19
CA GLY A 199 18.63 7.47 13.85
C GLY A 199 19.85 7.12 13.00
N PHE A 200 19.64 7.02 11.68
CA PHE A 200 20.69 6.66 10.71
C PHE A 200 21.18 7.83 9.85
N THR A 201 20.73 9.05 10.13
CA THR A 201 21.24 10.29 9.50
C THR A 201 22.77 10.34 9.55
N GLY A 202 23.38 10.61 8.38
CA GLY A 202 24.83 10.64 8.22
C GLY A 202 25.50 9.27 7.99
N SER A 203 24.80 8.17 8.18
CA SER A 203 25.30 6.80 7.92
C SER A 203 24.60 6.09 6.76
N LEU A 204 23.36 6.47 6.47
CA LEU A 204 22.56 6.00 5.34
C LEU A 204 22.09 7.21 4.52
N THR A 205 22.01 7.03 3.21
CA THR A 205 21.46 8.02 2.28
C THR A 205 19.92 7.97 2.27
N ASP A 206 19.27 9.02 1.77
CA ASP A 206 17.80 9.02 1.65
C ASP A 206 17.27 7.85 0.81
N ASN A 207 18.00 7.46 -0.24
CA ASN A 207 17.65 6.29 -1.06
C ASN A 207 17.74 4.99 -0.25
N ASP A 208 18.78 4.82 0.57
CA ASP A 208 18.93 3.66 1.45
C ASP A 208 17.76 3.54 2.43
N LEU A 209 17.25 4.67 2.93
CA LEU A 209 16.10 4.70 3.83
C LEU A 209 14.80 4.31 3.13
N TRP A 210 14.61 4.74 1.88
CA TRP A 210 13.46 4.32 1.07
C TRP A 210 13.53 2.84 0.70
N ASP A 211 14.71 2.35 0.33
CA ASP A 211 14.96 0.95 0.02
C ASP A 211 14.69 0.05 1.25
N LEU A 212 15.08 0.50 2.45
CA LEU A 212 14.72 -0.17 3.72
C LEU A 212 13.21 -0.28 3.89
N ILE A 213 12.44 0.77 3.62
CA ILE A 213 10.98 0.77 3.74
C ILE A 213 10.35 -0.18 2.72
N ASP A 214 10.83 -0.19 1.48
CA ASP A 214 10.38 -1.12 0.43
C ASP A 214 10.65 -2.58 0.85
N PHE A 215 11.85 -2.86 1.36
CA PHE A 215 12.17 -4.17 1.91
C PHE A 215 11.27 -4.54 3.10
N MET A 216 11.07 -3.63 4.05
CA MET A 216 10.24 -3.89 5.23
C MET A 216 8.82 -4.30 4.85
N LYS A 217 8.22 -3.62 3.86
CA LYS A 217 6.91 -3.99 3.31
C LYS A 217 6.94 -5.35 2.59
N ALA A 218 7.93 -5.58 1.74
CA ALA A 218 8.09 -6.87 1.05
C ALA A 218 8.29 -8.03 2.04
N ASN A 219 9.08 -7.84 3.09
CA ASN A 219 9.36 -8.84 4.11
C ASN A 219 8.11 -9.11 4.97
N ALA A 220 7.36 -8.07 5.34
CA ALA A 220 6.09 -8.22 6.05
C ALA A 220 5.10 -9.08 5.26
N ALA A 221 5.02 -8.87 3.95
CA ALA A 221 4.22 -9.71 3.06
C ALA A 221 4.65 -11.18 3.08
N GLY A 222 5.95 -11.44 2.94
CA GLY A 222 6.50 -12.80 2.99
C GLY A 222 6.28 -13.49 4.32
N THR A 223 6.48 -12.78 5.43
CA THR A 223 6.24 -13.28 6.78
C THR A 223 4.76 -13.61 6.99
N SER A 224 3.84 -12.75 6.54
CA SER A 224 2.40 -13.00 6.59
C SER A 224 2.02 -14.30 5.88
N ILE A 225 2.56 -14.55 4.68
CA ILE A 225 2.29 -15.80 3.96
C ILE A 225 2.81 -17.03 4.72
N ARG A 226 4.00 -16.95 5.31
CA ARG A 226 4.57 -18.06 6.10
C ARG A 226 3.77 -18.35 7.37
N ASP A 227 3.26 -17.31 8.02
CA ASP A 227 2.58 -17.43 9.31
C ASP A 227 1.10 -17.81 9.17
N ILE A 228 0.38 -17.20 8.23
CA ILE A 228 -1.08 -17.34 8.10
C ILE A 228 -1.55 -17.81 6.71
N GLY A 229 -0.64 -18.03 5.75
CA GLY A 229 -0.96 -18.50 4.41
C GLY A 229 -1.51 -17.45 3.45
N THR A 230 -1.72 -16.22 3.93
CA THR A 230 -2.31 -15.08 3.19
C THR A 230 -1.49 -13.81 3.40
N TRP A 231 -1.61 -12.84 2.51
CA TRP A 231 -1.14 -11.47 2.73
C TRP A 231 -2.16 -10.73 3.59
N ASP A 232 -1.74 -10.24 4.76
CA ASP A 232 -2.57 -9.39 5.63
C ASP A 232 -2.85 -8.02 4.99
N GLN A 233 -1.93 -7.52 4.17
CA GLN A 233 -2.02 -6.23 3.50
C GLN A 233 -1.72 -6.36 2.00
N PRO A 234 -2.34 -5.55 1.13
CA PRO A 234 -2.07 -5.56 -0.31
C PRO A 234 -0.61 -5.20 -0.61
N VAL A 235 0.01 -5.95 -1.53
CA VAL A 235 1.41 -5.79 -1.92
C VAL A 235 1.48 -5.52 -3.42
N ALA A 236 2.21 -4.48 -3.82
CA ALA A 236 2.39 -4.20 -5.24
C ALA A 236 3.29 -5.25 -5.88
N LEU A 237 3.07 -5.55 -7.16
CA LEU A 237 4.10 -6.21 -7.95
C LEU A 237 5.31 -5.26 -8.02
N PRO A 238 6.53 -5.72 -7.70
CA PRO A 238 7.71 -4.86 -7.78
C PRO A 238 7.86 -4.25 -9.17
N THR A 239 8.27 -2.99 -9.24
CA THR A 239 8.52 -2.37 -10.55
C THR A 239 9.68 -3.07 -11.24
N LEU A 240 9.44 -3.53 -12.46
CA LEU A 240 10.39 -4.24 -13.31
C LEU A 240 10.66 -3.41 -14.56
N THR A 241 11.92 -3.33 -15.00
CA THR A 241 12.27 -2.79 -16.32
C THR A 241 11.93 -3.84 -17.38
N SER A 242 10.82 -3.69 -18.09
CA SER A 242 10.39 -4.63 -19.13
C SER A 242 10.82 -4.18 -20.53
N ASN A 243 11.51 -5.06 -21.27
CA ASN A 243 11.82 -4.86 -22.69
C ASN A 243 10.87 -5.68 -23.60
N CYS A 244 9.65 -5.98 -23.13
CA CYS A 244 8.66 -6.75 -23.90
C CYS A 244 7.97 -5.89 -24.96
N GLU A 245 8.72 -5.52 -25.99
CA GLU A 245 8.47 -4.44 -26.97
C GLU A 245 7.52 -4.80 -28.13
N LYS A 246 6.52 -5.66 -27.93
CA LYS A 246 5.54 -5.97 -29.00
C LYS A 246 4.22 -5.20 -28.96
N SER A 247 4.04 -4.20 -28.08
CA SER A 247 2.87 -3.30 -28.17
C SER A 247 3.14 -1.87 -27.71
N SER A 248 3.39 -1.02 -28.71
CA SER A 248 3.33 0.46 -28.81
C SER A 248 4.19 1.34 -27.86
N PRO A 249 4.90 2.36 -28.39
CA PRO A 249 5.79 3.22 -27.63
C PRO A 249 5.05 4.47 -27.11
N SER A 250 4.71 4.52 -25.82
CA SER A 250 4.47 5.79 -25.11
C SER A 250 4.30 5.62 -23.60
N SER A 251 5.40 5.63 -22.86
CA SER A 251 5.52 6.37 -21.59
C SER A 251 6.90 6.15 -20.96
N ALA A 252 7.86 6.99 -21.35
CA ALA A 252 9.05 7.21 -20.55
C ALA A 252 8.64 8.00 -19.29
N GLY A 253 8.38 7.27 -18.21
CA GLY A 253 8.10 7.81 -16.89
C GLY A 253 8.05 6.66 -15.87
N LEU A 254 8.60 6.87 -14.68
CA LEU A 254 8.53 5.95 -13.54
C LEU A 254 7.09 5.79 -13.04
N LEU A 255 6.25 5.11 -13.81
CA LEU A 255 4.92 4.64 -13.46
C LEU A 255 4.79 3.25 -14.09
N ASN A 256 4.54 2.25 -13.25
CA ASN A 256 4.42 0.83 -13.59
C ASN A 256 3.83 0.62 -15.00
N PRO A 257 4.59 0.07 -15.98
CA PRO A 257 4.22 0.04 -17.40
C PRO A 257 2.93 -0.74 -17.70
N TRP A 258 2.37 -1.40 -16.68
CA TRP A 258 1.20 -2.27 -16.77
C TRP A 258 -0.07 -1.68 -16.14
N ARG A 259 -0.09 -0.41 -15.70
CA ARG A 259 -1.31 0.21 -15.15
C ARG A 259 -2.48 0.11 -16.13
N GLY A 260 -3.61 -0.41 -15.66
CA GLY A 260 -4.82 -0.66 -16.44
C GLY A 260 -4.94 -2.06 -17.00
N GLN A 261 -3.87 -2.87 -16.96
CA GLN A 261 -3.85 -4.27 -17.38
C GLN A 261 -3.55 -5.18 -16.19
N ARG A 262 -4.12 -6.39 -16.20
CA ARG A 262 -3.71 -7.42 -15.25
C ARG A 262 -2.47 -8.12 -15.75
N VAL A 263 -1.53 -8.41 -14.86
CA VAL A 263 -0.32 -9.13 -15.19
C VAL A 263 -0.38 -10.52 -14.58
N ARG A 264 -0.14 -11.54 -15.40
CA ARG A 264 0.16 -12.90 -14.93
C ARG A 264 1.66 -13.13 -15.05
N LEU A 265 2.34 -13.19 -13.93
CA LEU A 265 3.76 -13.49 -13.87
C LEU A 265 3.97 -14.99 -13.67
N VAL A 266 4.69 -15.63 -14.57
CA VAL A 266 5.07 -17.06 -14.50
C VAL A 266 6.55 -17.13 -14.17
N LEU A 267 6.90 -17.73 -13.04
CA LEU A 267 8.29 -17.90 -12.62
C LEU A 267 8.85 -19.18 -13.23
N ALA A 268 9.83 -19.06 -14.11
CA ALA A 268 10.46 -20.18 -14.79
C ALA A 268 11.94 -20.30 -14.39
N SER A 269 12.44 -21.53 -14.31
CA SER A 269 13.86 -21.75 -14.08
C SER A 269 14.51 -22.52 -15.20
N ALA A 270 15.76 -22.19 -15.52
CA ALA A 270 16.55 -22.99 -16.46
C ALA A 270 16.77 -24.43 -15.95
N LYS A 271 16.71 -24.63 -14.63
CA LYS A 271 16.94 -25.92 -13.96
C LYS A 271 15.69 -26.78 -13.82
N GLN A 272 14.50 -26.22 -14.04
CA GLN A 272 13.23 -26.92 -13.86
C GLN A 272 12.36 -26.79 -15.12
N PRO A 273 11.96 -27.90 -15.76
CA PRO A 273 11.13 -27.84 -16.96
C PRO A 273 9.77 -27.22 -16.61
N ALA A 274 9.49 -26.04 -17.18
CA ALA A 274 8.25 -25.32 -16.97
C ALA A 274 7.20 -25.72 -18.01
N SER A 275 6.04 -26.19 -17.57
CA SER A 275 4.84 -26.18 -18.40
C SER A 275 4.27 -24.76 -18.39
N PHE A 276 4.26 -24.08 -19.52
CA PHE A 276 3.68 -22.74 -19.62
C PHE A 276 2.18 -22.82 -19.86
N PRO A 277 1.36 -22.06 -19.11
CA PRO A 277 -0.05 -21.95 -19.43
C PRO A 277 -0.25 -21.22 -20.76
N LEU A 278 -1.39 -21.47 -21.41
CA LEU A 278 -1.82 -20.69 -22.57
C LEU A 278 -2.01 -19.22 -22.19
N ASP A 279 -1.68 -18.32 -23.12
CA ASP A 279 -1.91 -16.90 -22.93
C ASP A 279 -3.41 -16.59 -22.91
N ASP A 280 -3.82 -15.65 -22.06
CA ASP A 280 -5.22 -15.25 -21.89
C ASP A 280 -5.35 -13.78 -22.35
N PRO A 281 -6.23 -13.46 -23.32
CA PRO A 281 -6.33 -12.11 -23.88
C PRO A 281 -6.80 -11.04 -22.88
N ARG A 282 -7.30 -11.42 -21.70
CA ARG A 282 -7.72 -10.49 -20.64
C ARG A 282 -6.57 -10.08 -19.73
N LEU A 283 -5.42 -10.74 -19.86
CA LEU A 283 -4.24 -10.57 -19.04
C LEU A 283 -3.02 -10.30 -19.93
N ARG A 284 -2.00 -9.66 -19.38
CA ARG A 284 -0.66 -9.68 -19.94
C ARG A 284 0.15 -10.75 -19.22
N SER A 285 0.50 -11.82 -19.91
CA SER A 285 1.38 -12.83 -19.35
C SER A 285 2.85 -12.47 -19.54
N VAL A 286 3.64 -12.64 -18.48
CA VAL A 286 5.08 -12.39 -18.46
C VAL A 286 5.76 -13.61 -17.86
N ILE A 287 6.79 -14.12 -18.53
CA ILE A 287 7.68 -15.14 -17.95
C ILE A 287 8.88 -14.40 -17.35
N LEU A 288 9.10 -14.57 -16.05
CA LEU A 288 10.34 -14.16 -15.40
C LEU A 288 11.20 -15.40 -15.20
N ALA A 289 12.42 -15.37 -15.75
CA ALA A 289 13.31 -16.52 -15.74
C ALA A 289 14.62 -16.26 -14.97
N ASP A 290 15.04 -17.24 -14.16
CA ASP A 290 16.32 -17.25 -13.40
C ASP A 290 17.54 -17.73 -14.22
N GLY A 291 17.40 -17.80 -15.55
CA GLY A 291 18.42 -18.31 -16.46
C GLY A 291 17.88 -18.51 -17.87
N ALA A 292 18.61 -19.22 -18.73
CA ALA A 292 18.18 -19.49 -20.11
C ALA A 292 16.94 -20.40 -20.14
N VAL A 293 15.81 -19.86 -20.58
CA VAL A 293 14.53 -20.55 -20.70
C VAL A 293 13.98 -20.31 -22.11
N SER A 294 13.59 -21.40 -22.78
CA SER A 294 12.95 -21.31 -24.11
C SER A 294 11.48 -20.92 -23.95
N LEU A 295 11.04 -19.94 -24.75
CA LEU A 295 9.63 -19.56 -24.82
C LEU A 295 8.76 -20.73 -25.34
N PRO A 296 7.51 -20.85 -24.86
CA PRO A 296 6.55 -21.80 -25.41
C PRO A 296 6.25 -21.49 -26.88
N ALA A 297 6.14 -22.52 -27.71
CA ALA A 297 5.74 -22.36 -29.11
C ALA A 297 4.23 -22.08 -29.23
N SER A 298 3.86 -21.08 -30.03
CA SER A 298 2.46 -20.82 -30.38
C SER A 298 1.91 -21.96 -31.24
N HIS A 299 0.70 -22.42 -30.93
CA HIS A 299 -0.04 -23.39 -31.75
C HIS A 299 -1.40 -22.81 -32.15
N ALA A 300 -2.00 -23.33 -33.23
CA ALA A 300 -3.30 -22.87 -33.70
C ALA A 300 -4.37 -23.03 -32.58
N GLY A 301 -5.00 -21.91 -32.19
CA GLY A 301 -5.99 -21.87 -31.10
C GLY A 301 -5.41 -21.71 -29.69
N ALA A 302 -4.09 -21.57 -29.55
CA ALA A 302 -3.37 -21.51 -28.28
C ALA A 302 -2.23 -20.46 -28.36
N PRO A 303 -2.52 -19.16 -28.16
CA PRO A 303 -1.49 -18.13 -28.13
C PRO A 303 -0.51 -18.43 -27.00
N ALA A 304 0.79 -18.44 -27.32
CA ALA A 304 1.85 -18.63 -26.35
C ALA A 304 2.27 -17.28 -25.75
N ILE A 305 2.75 -17.32 -24.51
CA ILE A 305 3.29 -16.14 -23.83
C ILE A 305 4.53 -15.67 -24.59
N ASP A 306 4.54 -14.39 -25.00
CA ASP A 306 5.60 -13.82 -25.85
C ASP A 306 6.59 -12.92 -25.11
N CYS A 307 6.29 -12.58 -23.85
CA CYS A 307 7.11 -11.73 -23.01
C CYS A 307 7.97 -12.57 -22.06
N LEU A 308 9.28 -12.62 -22.32
CA LEU A 308 10.29 -13.21 -21.44
C LEU A 308 11.15 -12.09 -20.85
N MET A 309 11.37 -12.16 -19.54
CA MET A 309 12.22 -11.23 -18.79
C MET A 309 13.23 -12.00 -17.95
N HIS A 310 14.42 -11.41 -17.80
CA HIS A 310 15.46 -11.89 -16.91
C HIS A 310 15.80 -10.78 -15.91
N SER A 311 15.68 -11.07 -14.62
CA SER A 311 16.06 -10.15 -13.56
C SER A 311 16.28 -10.90 -12.25
N ASP A 312 17.54 -10.96 -11.81
CA ASP A 312 17.92 -11.58 -10.54
C ASP A 312 17.29 -10.85 -9.35
N ASP A 313 17.22 -9.52 -9.43
CA ASP A 313 16.62 -8.71 -8.38
C ASP A 313 15.12 -8.97 -8.29
N ALA A 314 14.42 -9.07 -9.43
CA ALA A 314 13.00 -9.43 -9.45
C ALA A 314 12.75 -10.81 -8.86
N TRP A 315 13.60 -11.79 -9.21
CA TRP A 315 13.51 -13.14 -8.68
C TRP A 315 13.66 -13.17 -7.15
N LYS A 316 14.68 -12.46 -6.62
CA LYS A 316 14.91 -12.32 -5.18
C LYS A 316 13.80 -11.54 -4.47
N ALA A 317 13.35 -10.43 -5.04
CA ALA A 317 12.27 -9.61 -4.47
C ALA A 317 10.97 -10.43 -4.36
N LEU A 318 10.65 -11.25 -5.36
CA LEU A 318 9.48 -12.13 -5.33
C LEU A 318 9.65 -13.28 -4.33
N SER A 319 10.86 -13.78 -4.10
CA SER A 319 11.13 -14.72 -3.00
C SER A 319 10.78 -14.09 -1.65
N ILE A 320 11.18 -12.84 -1.44
CA ILE A 320 10.88 -12.08 -0.22
C ILE A 320 9.36 -11.90 -0.09
N ILE A 321 8.67 -11.40 -1.12
CA ILE A 321 7.23 -11.08 -1.08
C ILE A 321 6.34 -12.31 -0.91
N THR A 322 6.67 -13.40 -1.59
CA THR A 322 5.87 -14.65 -1.54
C THR A 322 6.21 -15.52 -0.34
N GLY A 323 7.32 -15.22 0.35
CA GLY A 323 7.87 -16.01 1.43
C GLY A 323 8.39 -17.39 1.00
N VAL A 324 8.48 -17.65 -0.31
CA VAL A 324 8.98 -18.89 -0.90
C VAL A 324 10.49 -18.78 -1.12
N ALA A 325 11.24 -19.81 -0.75
CA ALA A 325 12.69 -19.83 -0.94
C ALA A 325 13.08 -19.70 -2.43
N VAL A 326 14.20 -19.04 -2.70
CA VAL A 326 14.67 -18.70 -4.05
C VAL A 326 14.75 -19.91 -4.98
N ASP A 327 15.14 -21.07 -4.46
CA ASP A 327 15.28 -22.35 -5.17
C ASP A 327 13.94 -23.08 -5.42
N LYS A 328 12.85 -22.62 -4.78
CA LYS A 328 11.50 -23.19 -4.87
C LYS A 328 10.49 -22.28 -5.57
N LEU A 329 10.93 -21.12 -6.06
CA LEU A 329 10.06 -20.16 -6.75
C LEU A 329 9.56 -20.66 -8.11
N ALA A 330 10.41 -21.41 -8.81
CA ALA A 330 10.12 -21.89 -10.16
C ALA A 330 8.81 -22.69 -10.20
N GLY A 331 7.98 -22.42 -11.21
CA GLY A 331 6.63 -22.94 -11.37
C GLY A 331 5.53 -22.09 -10.72
N THR A 332 5.88 -21.16 -9.82
CA THR A 332 4.88 -20.27 -9.19
C THR A 332 4.30 -19.30 -10.21
N GLN A 333 2.99 -19.11 -10.18
CA GLN A 333 2.31 -18.05 -10.92
C GLN A 333 1.76 -17.00 -9.96
N LEU A 334 1.90 -15.73 -10.33
CA LEU A 334 1.34 -14.60 -9.60
C LEU A 334 0.40 -13.83 -10.52
N LEU A 335 -0.70 -13.33 -9.97
CA LEU A 335 -1.67 -12.54 -10.70
C LEU A 335 -1.87 -11.19 -10.03
N THR A 336 -1.85 -10.12 -10.83
CA THR A 336 -2.16 -8.77 -10.37
C THR A 336 -3.58 -8.34 -10.75
N ASP A 337 -4.12 -7.37 -10.02
CA ASP A 337 -5.23 -6.57 -10.54
C ASP A 337 -4.73 -5.48 -11.52
N ARG A 338 -5.67 -4.65 -12.00
CA ARG A 338 -5.41 -3.58 -12.98
C ARG A 338 -4.61 -2.41 -12.40
N ASP A 339 -4.55 -2.28 -11.08
CA ASP A 339 -3.79 -1.24 -10.39
C ASP A 339 -2.36 -1.70 -10.06
N GLY A 340 -2.03 -2.96 -10.37
CA GLY A 340 -0.71 -3.55 -10.19
C GLY A 340 -0.49 -4.18 -8.82
N TRP A 341 -1.55 -4.40 -8.03
CA TRP A 341 -1.46 -5.14 -6.77
C TRP A 341 -1.41 -6.62 -7.04
N LEU A 342 -0.52 -7.34 -6.36
CA LEU A 342 -0.54 -8.79 -6.33
C LEU A 342 -1.79 -9.26 -5.57
N ARG A 343 -2.53 -10.18 -6.17
CA ARG A 343 -3.83 -10.63 -5.64
C ARG A 343 -3.91 -12.13 -5.42
N ALA A 344 -3.34 -12.90 -6.34
CA ALA A 344 -3.41 -14.36 -6.27
C ALA A 344 -2.05 -15.00 -6.56
N ARG A 345 -1.86 -16.17 -5.98
CA ARG A 345 -0.68 -17.01 -6.21
C ARG A 345 -1.13 -18.44 -6.44
N LYS A 346 -0.61 -19.03 -7.50
CA LYS A 346 -0.67 -20.46 -7.73
C LYS A 346 0.71 -21.07 -7.47
N PRO A 347 0.85 -21.92 -6.43
CA PRO A 347 2.10 -22.64 -6.15
C PRO A 347 2.54 -23.53 -7.30
N ALA A 348 3.83 -23.83 -7.37
CA ALA A 348 4.43 -24.66 -8.42
C ALA A 348 3.94 -26.12 -8.43
N ASP A 349 3.58 -26.65 -7.26
CA ASP A 349 3.06 -28.00 -7.08
C ASP A 349 1.57 -28.14 -7.40
N ASP A 350 0.86 -27.02 -7.53
CA ASP A 350 -0.56 -27.01 -7.89
C ASP A 350 -0.77 -27.08 -9.41
N LYS A 351 -1.26 -28.24 -9.86
CA LYS A 351 -1.64 -28.50 -11.27
C LYS A 351 -3.13 -28.28 -11.54
N GLY A 352 -3.91 -27.87 -10.54
CA GLY A 352 -5.35 -27.61 -10.66
C GLY A 352 -5.67 -26.40 -11.54
N ASN A 353 -6.94 -26.05 -11.67
CA ASN A 353 -7.32 -24.76 -12.27
C ASN A 353 -7.25 -23.66 -11.22
N TRP A 354 -7.08 -22.41 -11.66
CA TRP A 354 -7.25 -21.26 -10.77
C TRP A 354 -8.60 -21.32 -10.06
N SER A 355 -8.63 -20.87 -8.82
CA SER A 355 -9.80 -20.90 -7.94
C SER A 355 -9.77 -19.69 -7.03
N GLU A 356 -10.92 -19.35 -6.42
CA GLU A 356 -10.94 -18.24 -5.47
C GLU A 356 -9.98 -18.46 -4.28
N SER A 357 -9.72 -19.72 -3.87
CA SER A 357 -8.78 -20.01 -2.77
C SER A 357 -7.33 -19.61 -3.07
N ASP A 358 -6.99 -19.32 -4.33
CA ASP A 358 -5.66 -18.82 -4.71
C ASP A 358 -5.48 -17.33 -4.41
N ILE A 359 -6.54 -16.61 -4.05
CA ILE A 359 -6.48 -15.22 -3.62
C ILE A 359 -5.78 -15.15 -2.27
N LEU A 360 -4.64 -14.46 -2.24
CA LEU A 360 -3.82 -14.31 -1.04
C LEU A 360 -4.21 -13.12 -0.19
N CYS A 361 -4.86 -12.09 -0.74
CA CYS A 361 -5.26 -10.90 0.00
C CYS A 361 -6.74 -10.58 -0.26
N ARG A 362 -7.56 -10.56 0.80
CA ARG A 362 -9.02 -10.39 0.75
C ARG A 362 -9.50 -9.36 1.76
N ALA A 363 -10.70 -8.83 1.53
CA ALA A 363 -11.42 -8.11 2.56
C ALA A 363 -11.78 -9.04 3.74
N PRO A 364 -11.79 -8.56 5.01
CA PRO A 364 -12.06 -9.40 6.18
C PRO A 364 -13.42 -10.11 6.18
N THR A 365 -14.40 -9.62 5.39
CA THR A 365 -15.78 -10.09 5.37
C THR A 365 -16.07 -11.15 4.30
N THR A 366 -15.11 -11.49 3.43
CA THR A 366 -15.33 -12.36 2.25
C THR A 366 -14.58 -13.68 2.32
N MET A 367 -14.22 -14.14 3.52
CA MET A 367 -13.71 -15.50 3.74
C MET A 367 -14.84 -16.53 3.57
N ASN A 368 -15.23 -16.81 2.32
CA ASN A 368 -16.06 -17.96 2.00
C ASN A 368 -15.17 -18.99 1.29
N LYS A 369 -14.85 -20.09 1.99
CA LYS A 369 -13.97 -21.16 1.47
C LYS A 369 -14.71 -22.15 0.54
N ASP A 370 -16.02 -21.99 0.37
CA ASP A 370 -16.87 -23.04 -0.18
C ASP A 370 -17.22 -22.88 -1.67
N ASN A 371 -16.78 -21.81 -2.34
CA ASN A 371 -16.98 -21.64 -3.79
C ASN A 371 -15.84 -22.27 -4.60
N ALA A 372 -15.87 -23.60 -4.71
CA ALA A 372 -15.03 -24.38 -5.63
C ALA A 372 -15.48 -24.31 -7.09
N ALA A 373 -16.29 -23.31 -7.48
CA ALA A 373 -16.63 -23.04 -8.87
C ALA A 373 -15.40 -22.44 -9.57
N GLY A 374 -14.51 -23.34 -9.98
CA GLY A 374 -13.15 -23.04 -10.41
C GLY A 374 -13.04 -22.43 -11.81
N GLY A 375 -11.97 -21.68 -11.99
CA GLY A 375 -11.58 -21.05 -13.25
C GLY A 375 -10.86 -19.74 -13.02
N LEU A 376 -10.07 -19.33 -14.01
CA LEU A 376 -9.48 -18.00 -14.04
C LEU A 376 -10.57 -16.90 -14.08
N ASP A 377 -11.73 -17.20 -14.65
CA ASP A 377 -12.88 -16.29 -14.76
C ASP A 377 -13.45 -15.91 -13.39
N SER A 378 -13.73 -16.91 -12.54
CA SER A 378 -14.26 -16.68 -11.20
C SER A 378 -13.24 -15.99 -10.31
N LEU A 379 -11.97 -16.37 -10.42
CA LEU A 379 -10.88 -15.68 -9.73
C LEU A 379 -10.81 -14.19 -10.11
N ILE A 380 -10.85 -13.86 -11.40
CA ILE A 380 -10.82 -12.47 -11.89
C ILE A 380 -12.04 -11.69 -11.40
N ALA A 381 -13.24 -12.30 -11.46
CA ALA A 381 -14.47 -11.66 -10.98
C ALA A 381 -14.40 -11.37 -9.47
N ALA A 382 -13.90 -12.31 -8.66
CA ALA A 382 -13.70 -12.13 -7.23
C ALA A 382 -12.68 -11.02 -6.93
N MET A 383 -11.57 -10.96 -7.69
CA MET A 383 -10.59 -9.87 -7.56
C MET A 383 -11.18 -8.48 -7.86
N ASP A 384 -12.06 -8.39 -8.88
CA ASP A 384 -12.73 -7.14 -9.27
C ASP A 384 -13.83 -6.70 -8.30
N ALA A 385 -14.49 -7.65 -7.64
CA ALA A 385 -15.47 -7.36 -6.60
C ALA A 385 -14.83 -6.73 -5.35
N GLU A 386 -13.52 -6.92 -5.16
CA GLU A 386 -12.75 -6.41 -4.01
C GLU A 386 -11.54 -5.58 -4.46
N PRO A 387 -11.73 -4.38 -5.04
CA PRO A 387 -10.60 -3.53 -5.45
C PRO A 387 -9.73 -3.13 -4.25
N VAL A 388 -8.42 -3.04 -4.50
CA VAL A 388 -7.48 -2.42 -3.56
C VAL A 388 -7.62 -0.90 -3.66
N ARG A 389 -7.79 -0.23 -2.53
CA ARG A 389 -7.87 1.23 -2.46
C ARG A 389 -6.76 1.76 -1.56
N PHE A 390 -6.19 2.89 -1.98
CA PHE A 390 -5.24 3.62 -1.15
C PHE A 390 -5.97 4.29 0.01
N VAL A 391 -5.42 4.15 1.22
CA VAL A 391 -5.83 4.92 2.38
C VAL A 391 -4.55 5.31 3.11
N LYS A 392 -4.17 6.59 3.13
CA LYS A 392 -2.91 7.03 3.77
C LYS A 392 -2.70 6.34 5.13
N GLY A 393 -1.55 5.68 5.26
CA GLY A 393 -1.41 4.52 6.15
C GLY A 393 -1.72 3.21 5.43
N GLY A 394 -1.25 3.05 4.19
CA GLY A 394 -1.27 1.77 3.48
C GLY A 394 -2.37 1.61 2.43
N PHE A 395 -2.56 0.38 1.97
CA PHE A 395 -3.60 0.01 1.02
C PHE A 395 -4.50 -1.01 1.68
N VAL A 396 -5.79 -1.01 1.36
CA VAL A 396 -6.75 -1.97 1.92
C VAL A 396 -7.71 -2.47 0.84
N HIS A 397 -8.25 -3.67 1.04
CA HIS A 397 -9.36 -4.17 0.21
C HIS A 397 -10.67 -3.54 0.63
N THR A 398 -11.49 -3.19 -0.35
CA THR A 398 -12.84 -2.66 -0.14
C THR A 398 -13.82 -3.54 -0.90
N THR A 399 -14.87 -4.01 -0.25
CA THR A 399 -15.98 -4.69 -0.92
C THR A 399 -16.83 -3.65 -1.65
N GLN A 400 -17.17 -3.90 -2.92
CA GLN A 400 -18.16 -3.09 -3.66
C GLN A 400 -19.58 -3.25 -3.12
#